data_AF-A0A9E6DTL9-F1
#
_entry.id   AF-A0A9E6DTL9-F1
#
_cell.length_a   1.000
_cell.length_b   1.000
_cell.length_c   1.000
_cell.angle_alpha   90.00
_cell.angle_beta   90.00
_cell.angle_gamma   90.00
#
_symmetry.space_group_name_H-M   'P 1'
#
loop_
_entity.id
_entity.type
_entity.pdbx_description
1 polymer ?
#
loop_
_entity_poly.entity_id
_entity_poly.type
_entity_poly.pdbx_seq_one_letter_code
_entity_poly.pdbx_strand_id
1 'polypeptide(L)'
;MKKLYTDDQQNFLCYHKHISSKKKAPYVIFSHGMMSNMNKTRALYIEKYCIDNDYNFIRFDNFGNGESSSKFYENDITSWLYGISIIIEQLTEKNDIILVGSSLGGWISMLASIKFNKRVTGLITIAAASDCTEELIWNALDQSQKDELTTKGIIEVSGEGDCNHTYQITHNLIQDGRKHLLLNKETIPISCPVHLIHGMEDIDVPYNTSLRIAEKLNSNQVVTKLIKDGSHRLSRPQDLVMITNSIAEITYLLENKD
;
A
#
# COMPACT_ATOMS: atom_id res chain seq x y z
N MET A 1 1.04 -18.65 -11.39
CA MET A 1 1.51 -17.26 -11.25
C MET A 1 1.60 -16.63 -12.63
N LYS A 2 1.14 -15.39 -12.83
CA LYS A 2 1.17 -14.68 -14.13
C LYS A 2 2.20 -13.55 -14.09
N LYS A 3 2.76 -13.19 -15.25
CA LYS A 3 3.66 -12.04 -15.41
C LYS A 3 2.98 -10.94 -16.21
N LEU A 4 3.16 -9.70 -15.78
CA LEU A 4 2.76 -8.48 -16.50
C LEU A 4 4.02 -7.69 -16.81
N TYR A 5 4.36 -7.56 -18.10
CA TYR A 5 5.57 -6.86 -18.52
C TYR A 5 5.33 -5.34 -18.58
N THR A 6 6.38 -4.57 -18.30
CA THR A 6 6.42 -3.13 -18.55
C THR A 6 6.37 -2.83 -20.05
N ASP A 7 6.06 -1.58 -20.41
CA ASP A 7 5.88 -1.19 -21.81
C ASP A 7 7.17 -1.39 -22.64
N ASP A 8 8.33 -1.22 -22.02
CA ASP A 8 9.66 -1.46 -22.61
C ASP A 8 10.10 -2.93 -22.62
N GLN A 9 9.27 -3.83 -22.04
CA GLN A 9 9.52 -5.27 -21.89
C GLN A 9 10.79 -5.64 -21.09
N GLN A 10 11.41 -4.68 -20.37
CA GLN A 10 12.62 -4.95 -19.59
C GLN A 10 12.31 -5.50 -18.20
N ASN A 11 11.17 -5.13 -17.64
CA ASN A 11 10.74 -5.50 -16.31
C ASN A 11 9.36 -6.18 -16.32
N PHE A 12 9.03 -6.89 -15.25
CA PHE A 12 7.72 -7.50 -15.08
C PHE A 12 7.30 -7.57 -13.61
N LEU A 13 5.98 -7.52 -13.40
CA LEU A 13 5.34 -7.83 -12.13
C LEU A 13 4.77 -9.25 -12.17
N CYS A 14 5.02 -10.02 -11.12
CA CYS A 14 4.31 -11.26 -10.85
C CYS A 14 3.00 -10.95 -10.12
N TYR A 15 1.91 -11.57 -10.57
CA TYR A 15 0.59 -11.35 -9.98
C TYR A 15 -0.29 -12.61 -9.97
N HIS A 16 -1.31 -12.55 -9.12
CA HIS A 16 -2.48 -13.42 -9.14
C HIS A 16 -3.73 -12.57 -9.34
N LYS A 17 -4.68 -13.10 -10.13
CA LYS A 17 -5.92 -12.41 -10.49
C LYS A 17 -7.08 -13.41 -10.50
N HIS A 18 -8.11 -13.08 -9.73
CA HIS A 18 -9.41 -13.74 -9.74
C HIS A 18 -10.45 -12.82 -10.39
N ILE A 19 -11.34 -13.41 -11.18
CA ILE A 19 -12.42 -12.70 -11.88
C ILE A 19 -13.75 -13.21 -11.35
N SER A 20 -14.59 -12.26 -10.94
CA SER A 20 -15.95 -12.48 -10.49
C SER A 20 -16.85 -12.96 -11.63
N SER A 21 -17.88 -13.72 -11.29
CA SER A 21 -18.97 -14.06 -12.19
C SER A 21 -19.88 -12.87 -12.51
N LYS A 22 -19.93 -11.86 -11.63
CA LYS A 22 -20.70 -10.61 -11.80
C LYS A 22 -19.93 -9.62 -12.67
N LYS A 23 -20.52 -9.26 -13.82
CA LYS A 23 -19.94 -8.29 -14.77
C LYS A 23 -19.54 -6.93 -14.15
N LYS A 24 -20.28 -6.46 -13.15
CA LYS A 24 -20.05 -5.15 -12.48
C LYS A 24 -19.34 -5.24 -11.13
N ALA A 25 -18.86 -6.42 -10.71
CA ALA A 25 -18.17 -6.52 -9.42
C ALA A 25 -16.96 -5.59 -9.35
N PRO A 26 -16.69 -4.93 -8.22
CA PRO A 26 -15.51 -4.11 -8.05
C PRO A 26 -14.23 -4.96 -8.08
N TYR A 27 -13.11 -4.34 -8.42
CA TYR A 27 -11.77 -4.89 -8.25
C TYR A 27 -11.23 -4.51 -6.87
N VAL A 28 -10.93 -5.51 -6.04
CA VAL A 28 -10.13 -5.34 -4.83
C VAL A 28 -8.66 -5.63 -5.18
N ILE A 29 -7.79 -4.65 -5.02
CA ILE A 29 -6.35 -4.78 -5.35
C ILE A 29 -5.53 -4.65 -4.08
N PHE A 30 -4.78 -5.69 -3.73
CA PHE A 30 -3.91 -5.70 -2.55
C PHE A 30 -2.46 -5.30 -2.88
N SER A 31 -1.95 -4.28 -2.21
CA SER A 31 -0.55 -3.83 -2.28
C SER A 31 0.18 -4.12 -0.96
N HIS A 32 1.22 -4.94 -1.01
CA HIS A 32 1.97 -5.36 0.17
C HIS A 32 2.96 -4.29 0.66
N GLY A 33 3.42 -4.43 1.91
CA GLY A 33 4.42 -3.54 2.52
C GLY A 33 5.85 -3.77 2.01
N MET A 34 6.78 -2.97 2.49
CA MET A 34 8.20 -3.06 2.12
C MET A 34 8.76 -4.46 2.39
N MET A 35 9.53 -5.01 1.46
CA MET A 35 10.22 -6.31 1.59
C MET A 35 9.29 -7.48 1.97
N SER A 36 8.03 -7.37 1.57
CA SER A 36 7.01 -8.42 1.67
C SER A 36 6.75 -9.01 0.28
N ASN A 37 5.76 -9.91 0.17
CA ASN A 37 5.30 -10.44 -1.11
C ASN A 37 3.79 -10.69 -1.09
N MET A 38 3.23 -11.00 -2.26
CA MET A 38 1.82 -11.26 -2.46
C MET A 38 1.32 -12.57 -1.83
N ASN A 39 2.20 -13.45 -1.34
CA ASN A 39 1.83 -14.76 -0.77
C ASN A 39 1.71 -14.72 0.77
N LYS A 40 1.74 -13.55 1.39
CA LYS A 40 1.59 -13.41 2.85
C LYS A 40 0.12 -13.53 3.30
N THR A 41 -0.06 -13.86 4.59
CA THR A 41 -1.35 -14.18 5.23
C THR A 41 -2.47 -13.21 4.88
N ARG A 42 -2.23 -11.89 4.95
CA ARG A 42 -3.25 -10.87 4.63
C ARG A 42 -3.73 -10.95 3.18
N ALA A 43 -2.80 -11.05 2.24
CA ALA A 43 -3.12 -11.12 0.81
C ALA A 43 -3.96 -12.36 0.49
N LEU A 44 -3.58 -13.52 1.04
CA LEU A 44 -4.31 -14.79 0.85
C LEU A 44 -5.67 -14.79 1.54
N TYR A 45 -5.78 -14.17 2.71
CA TYR A 45 -7.04 -14.05 3.43
C TYR A 45 -8.04 -13.17 2.69
N ILE A 46 -7.59 -12.00 2.19
CA ILE A 46 -8.43 -11.09 1.40
C ILE A 46 -8.81 -11.76 0.07
N GLU A 47 -7.89 -12.47 -0.58
CA GLU A 47 -8.18 -13.26 -1.78
C GLU A 47 -9.33 -14.24 -1.55
N LYS A 48 -9.25 -15.03 -0.48
CA LYS A 48 -10.30 -15.97 -0.11
C LYS A 48 -11.63 -15.23 0.12
N TYR A 49 -11.62 -14.13 0.88
CA TYR A 49 -12.81 -13.34 1.13
C TYR A 49 -13.45 -12.81 -0.16
N CYS A 50 -12.65 -12.29 -1.10
CA CYS A 50 -13.15 -11.80 -2.38
C CYS A 50 -13.72 -12.92 -3.25
N ILE A 51 -13.10 -14.11 -3.26
CA ILE A 51 -13.63 -15.29 -3.96
C ILE A 51 -14.98 -15.71 -3.35
N ASP A 52 -15.07 -15.81 -2.03
CA ASP A 52 -16.28 -16.25 -1.33
C ASP A 52 -17.46 -15.26 -1.54
N ASN A 53 -17.17 -13.97 -1.79
CA ASN A 53 -18.18 -12.92 -2.03
C ASN A 53 -18.37 -12.55 -3.51
N ASP A 54 -17.68 -13.26 -4.42
CA ASP A 54 -17.72 -13.06 -5.86
C ASP A 54 -17.32 -11.64 -6.29
N TYR A 55 -16.19 -11.15 -5.79
CA TYR A 55 -15.53 -9.89 -6.20
C TYR A 55 -14.31 -10.16 -7.08
N ASN A 56 -13.98 -9.23 -7.98
CA ASN A 56 -12.70 -9.31 -8.68
C ASN A 56 -11.57 -9.05 -7.69
N PHE A 57 -10.47 -9.81 -7.77
CA PHE A 57 -9.35 -9.64 -6.85
C PHE A 57 -8.00 -9.73 -7.56
N ILE A 58 -7.07 -8.85 -7.18
CA ILE A 58 -5.69 -8.84 -7.67
C ILE A 58 -4.73 -8.68 -6.48
N ARG A 59 -3.68 -9.50 -6.47
CA ARG A 59 -2.49 -9.31 -5.63
C ARG A 59 -1.26 -9.47 -6.50
N PHE A 60 -0.21 -8.71 -6.20
CA PHE A 60 1.00 -8.68 -7.03
C PHE A 60 2.22 -8.42 -6.16
N ASP A 61 3.38 -8.87 -6.64
CA ASP A 61 4.67 -8.53 -6.07
C ASP A 61 5.13 -7.20 -6.68
N ASN A 62 5.48 -6.21 -5.86
CA ASN A 62 6.09 -4.97 -6.34
C ASN A 62 7.47 -5.25 -6.98
N PHE A 63 7.96 -4.33 -7.83
CA PHE A 63 9.32 -4.41 -8.35
C PHE A 63 10.34 -4.57 -7.21
N GLY A 64 11.32 -5.46 -7.41
CA GLY A 64 12.34 -5.77 -6.42
C GLY A 64 11.87 -6.66 -5.25
N ASN A 65 10.64 -7.17 -5.29
CA ASN A 65 10.05 -8.01 -4.24
C ASN A 65 9.50 -9.31 -4.83
N GLY A 66 9.44 -10.35 -3.99
CA GLY A 66 8.87 -11.65 -4.36
C GLY A 66 9.47 -12.23 -5.63
N GLU A 67 8.62 -12.54 -6.61
CA GLU A 67 9.03 -13.08 -7.91
C GLU A 67 9.03 -12.04 -9.05
N SER A 68 8.78 -10.77 -8.75
CA SER A 68 8.86 -9.68 -9.75
C SER A 68 10.32 -9.33 -10.11
N SER A 69 10.52 -8.70 -11.26
CA SER A 69 11.86 -8.32 -11.73
C SER A 69 12.47 -7.16 -10.92
N SER A 70 13.72 -6.81 -11.27
CA SER A 70 14.62 -5.83 -10.61
C SER A 70 14.99 -6.20 -9.18
N LYS A 71 15.94 -5.46 -8.59
CA LYS A 71 16.33 -5.61 -7.18
C LYS A 71 15.69 -4.53 -6.32
N PHE A 72 15.44 -4.82 -5.05
CA PHE A 72 14.81 -3.87 -4.12
C PHE A 72 15.48 -2.48 -4.14
N TYR A 73 16.82 -2.44 -4.05
CA TYR A 73 17.58 -1.18 -4.01
C TYR A 73 17.60 -0.41 -5.34
N GLU A 74 17.13 -1.00 -6.44
CA GLU A 74 17.00 -0.34 -7.75
C GLU A 74 15.65 0.39 -7.89
N ASN A 75 14.79 0.32 -6.87
CA ASN A 75 13.42 0.82 -6.91
C ASN A 75 13.21 1.98 -5.93
N ASP A 76 12.15 2.74 -6.21
CA ASP A 76 11.73 3.90 -5.44
C ASP A 76 10.20 4.06 -5.43
N ILE A 77 9.72 5.15 -4.81
CA ILE A 77 8.29 5.41 -4.70
C ILE A 77 7.66 5.58 -6.09
N THR A 78 8.36 6.23 -7.02
CA THR A 78 7.93 6.39 -8.42
C THR A 78 7.79 5.03 -9.11
N SER A 79 8.77 4.13 -8.99
CA SER A 79 8.72 2.83 -9.66
C SER A 79 7.63 1.92 -9.07
N TRP A 80 7.41 1.94 -7.76
CA TRP A 80 6.30 1.20 -7.13
C TRP A 80 4.93 1.79 -7.49
N LEU A 81 4.79 3.12 -7.58
CA LEU A 81 3.57 3.76 -8.08
C LEU A 81 3.33 3.40 -9.56
N TYR A 82 4.37 3.32 -10.38
CA TYR A 82 4.26 2.82 -11.75
C TYR A 82 3.79 1.36 -11.78
N GLY A 83 4.31 0.51 -10.90
CA GLY A 83 3.91 -0.89 -10.79
C GLY A 83 2.41 -1.07 -10.52
N ILE A 84 1.85 -0.39 -9.52
CA ILE A 84 0.39 -0.46 -9.28
C ILE A 84 -0.41 0.22 -10.41
N SER A 85 0.15 1.23 -11.09
CA SER A 85 -0.49 1.89 -12.24
C SER A 85 -0.72 0.90 -13.38
N ILE A 86 0.30 0.11 -13.76
CA ILE A 86 0.17 -0.87 -14.84
C ILE A 86 -0.80 -1.99 -14.48
N ILE A 87 -0.88 -2.39 -13.19
CA ILE A 87 -1.89 -3.33 -12.71
C ILE A 87 -3.30 -2.77 -12.92
N ILE A 88 -3.54 -1.52 -12.52
CA ILE A 88 -4.84 -0.86 -12.69
C ILE A 88 -5.18 -0.74 -14.19
N GLU A 89 -4.27 -0.22 -15.00
CA GLU A 89 -4.54 0.11 -16.41
C GLU A 89 -4.72 -1.13 -17.28
N GLN A 90 -3.90 -2.17 -17.07
CA GLN A 90 -3.89 -3.34 -17.96
C GLN A 90 -4.72 -4.52 -17.44
N LEU A 91 -4.94 -4.61 -16.12
CA LEU A 91 -5.64 -5.76 -15.52
C LEU A 91 -7.04 -5.45 -15.02
N THR A 92 -7.53 -4.21 -15.09
CA THR A 92 -8.90 -3.88 -14.67
C THR A 92 -9.74 -3.34 -15.83
N GLU A 93 -11.00 -3.77 -15.87
CA GLU A 93 -12.02 -3.19 -16.75
C GLU A 93 -12.64 -1.94 -16.12
N LYS A 94 -13.66 -1.33 -16.75
CA LYS A 94 -14.30 -0.07 -16.30
C LYS A 94 -15.08 -0.16 -14.97
N ASN A 95 -14.83 -1.17 -14.18
CA ASN A 95 -15.41 -1.39 -12.86
C ASN A 95 -14.76 -0.48 -11.82
N ASP A 96 -15.46 -0.33 -10.70
CA ASP A 96 -14.96 0.29 -9.47
C ASP A 96 -13.71 -0.41 -8.95
N ILE A 97 -12.81 0.35 -8.33
CA ILE A 97 -11.58 -0.17 -7.74
C ILE A 97 -11.50 0.20 -6.27
N ILE A 98 -11.33 -0.82 -5.42
CA ILE A 98 -10.98 -0.68 -4.01
C ILE A 98 -9.51 -1.06 -3.85
N LEU A 99 -8.68 -0.12 -3.43
CA LEU A 99 -7.28 -0.39 -3.11
C LEU A 99 -7.13 -0.78 -1.64
N VAL A 100 -6.40 -1.85 -1.35
CA VAL A 100 -6.06 -2.29 0.00
C VAL A 100 -4.53 -2.30 0.13
N GLY A 101 -3.96 -1.33 0.83
CA GLY A 101 -2.52 -1.17 0.94
C GLY A 101 -2.02 -1.35 2.37
N SER A 102 -0.96 -2.13 2.58
CA SER A 102 -0.31 -2.29 3.88
C SER A 102 1.02 -1.55 3.97
N SER A 103 1.28 -0.84 5.07
CA SER A 103 2.58 -0.18 5.33
C SER A 103 2.99 0.69 4.14
N LEU A 104 4.16 0.49 3.54
CA LEU A 104 4.56 1.14 2.28
C LEU A 104 3.51 0.98 1.17
N GLY A 105 2.90 -0.20 1.03
CA GLY A 105 1.81 -0.44 0.09
C GLY A 105 0.58 0.44 0.36
N GLY A 106 0.35 0.87 1.61
CA GLY A 106 -0.66 1.87 1.97
C GLY A 106 -0.36 3.24 1.38
N TRP A 107 0.90 3.69 1.47
CA TRP A 107 1.33 4.95 0.85
C TRP A 107 1.23 4.89 -0.68
N ILE A 108 1.70 3.80 -1.29
CA ILE A 108 1.58 3.58 -2.74
C ILE A 108 0.10 3.55 -3.18
N SER A 109 -0.78 2.91 -2.42
CA SER A 109 -2.22 2.91 -2.69
C SER A 109 -2.85 4.31 -2.55
N MET A 110 -2.39 5.15 -1.62
CA MET A 110 -2.82 6.55 -1.54
C MET A 110 -2.39 7.34 -2.77
N LEU A 111 -1.13 7.21 -3.20
CA LEU A 111 -0.62 7.88 -4.41
C LEU A 111 -1.37 7.41 -5.66
N ALA A 112 -1.66 6.11 -5.77
CA ALA A 112 -2.47 5.56 -6.85
C ALA A 112 -3.92 6.09 -6.80
N SER A 113 -4.51 6.24 -5.62
CA SER A 113 -5.85 6.83 -5.46
C SER A 113 -5.91 8.28 -5.94
N ILE A 114 -4.84 9.05 -5.73
CA ILE A 114 -4.71 10.42 -6.26
C ILE A 114 -4.61 10.39 -7.79
N LYS A 115 -3.73 9.55 -8.34
CA LYS A 115 -3.49 9.45 -9.79
C LYS A 115 -4.72 8.95 -10.55
N PHE A 116 -5.46 8.00 -9.97
CA PHE A 116 -6.62 7.34 -10.58
C PHE A 116 -7.94 7.72 -9.89
N ASN A 117 -8.10 8.97 -9.47
CA ASN A 117 -9.23 9.44 -8.66
C ASN A 117 -10.63 9.18 -9.23
N LYS A 118 -10.77 8.97 -10.55
CA LYS A 118 -12.04 8.60 -11.21
C LYS A 118 -12.33 7.10 -11.23
N ARG A 119 -11.31 6.26 -11.00
CA ARG A 119 -11.38 4.79 -11.08
C ARG A 119 -11.27 4.14 -9.71
N VAL A 120 -10.44 4.70 -8.83
CA VAL A 120 -10.32 4.26 -7.44
C VAL A 120 -11.43 4.88 -6.62
N THR A 121 -12.40 4.06 -6.28
CA THR A 121 -13.63 4.46 -5.61
C THR A 121 -13.72 3.99 -4.17
N GLY A 122 -12.69 3.29 -3.67
CA GLY A 122 -12.50 3.03 -2.25
C GLY A 122 -11.03 2.80 -1.90
N LEU A 123 -10.64 3.17 -0.68
CA LEU A 123 -9.29 2.96 -0.17
C LEU A 123 -9.32 2.38 1.24
N ILE A 124 -8.53 1.34 1.46
CA ILE A 124 -8.27 0.76 2.78
C ILE A 124 -6.77 0.76 2.99
N THR A 125 -6.32 1.31 4.10
CA THR A 125 -4.90 1.23 4.49
C THR A 125 -4.74 0.49 5.81
N ILE A 126 -3.68 -0.30 5.91
CA ILE A 126 -3.34 -1.11 7.07
C ILE A 126 -1.96 -0.67 7.54
N ALA A 127 -1.88 -0.01 8.69
CA ALA A 127 -0.66 0.58 9.24
C ALA A 127 0.12 1.40 8.20
N ALA A 128 -0.57 2.33 7.50
CA ALA A 128 0.01 3.06 6.36
C ALA A 128 1.29 3.81 6.74
N ALA A 129 2.39 3.52 6.05
CA ALA A 129 3.68 4.16 6.25
C ALA A 129 3.84 5.36 5.30
N SER A 130 2.86 6.27 5.30
CA SER A 130 2.92 7.48 4.46
C SER A 130 4.14 8.32 4.84
N ASP A 131 4.88 8.78 3.83
CA ASP A 131 6.07 9.61 3.98
C ASP A 131 7.23 8.94 4.74
N CYS A 132 7.22 7.60 4.85
CA CYS A 132 8.18 6.85 5.67
C CYS A 132 9.64 7.06 5.27
N THR A 133 9.93 7.32 3.99
CA THR A 133 11.29 7.60 3.53
C THR A 133 11.87 8.85 4.20
N GLU A 134 11.04 9.87 4.46
CA GLU A 134 11.49 11.08 5.14
C GLU A 134 11.38 10.90 6.67
N GLU A 135 10.20 10.52 7.17
CA GLU A 135 9.91 10.60 8.60
C GLU A 135 10.52 9.45 9.41
N LEU A 136 10.53 8.23 8.86
CA LEU A 136 10.94 7.02 9.59
C LEU A 136 12.35 6.56 9.23
N ILE A 137 12.83 6.93 8.04
CA ILE A 137 14.18 6.57 7.58
C ILE A 137 15.10 7.78 7.69
N TRP A 138 14.95 8.79 6.83
CA TRP A 138 15.89 9.91 6.77
C TRP A 138 16.03 10.65 8.11
N ASN A 139 14.93 10.95 8.79
CA ASN A 139 14.97 11.67 10.07
C ASN A 139 15.54 10.82 11.21
N ALA A 140 15.48 9.49 11.11
CA ALA A 140 16.05 8.57 12.09
C ALA A 140 17.58 8.39 11.92
N LEU A 141 18.12 8.65 10.72
CA LEU A 141 19.57 8.57 10.49
C LEU A 141 20.32 9.69 11.21
N ASP A 142 21.44 9.33 11.84
CA ASP A 142 22.39 10.31 12.37
C ASP A 142 23.17 11.02 11.24
N GLN A 143 23.96 12.04 11.59
CA GLN A 143 24.69 12.82 10.60
C GLN A 143 25.73 11.98 9.84
N SER A 144 26.41 11.04 10.52
CA SER A 144 27.41 10.17 9.88
C SER A 144 26.75 9.23 8.87
N GLN A 145 25.59 8.68 9.20
CA GLN A 145 24.81 7.82 8.32
C GLN A 145 24.25 8.61 7.12
N LYS A 146 23.80 9.85 7.33
CA LYS A 146 23.37 10.74 6.24
C LYS A 146 24.52 11.04 5.29
N ASP A 147 25.69 11.40 5.82
CA ASP A 147 26.89 11.68 5.02
C ASP A 147 27.36 10.43 4.25
N GLU A 148 27.30 9.26 4.88
CA GLU A 148 27.57 7.98 4.23
C GLU A 148 26.58 7.70 3.09
N LEU A 149 25.28 7.84 3.34
CA LEU A 149 24.23 7.63 2.34
C LEU A 149 24.39 8.58 1.15
N THR A 150 24.69 9.86 1.40
CA THR A 150 24.91 10.85 0.34
C THR A 150 26.20 10.56 -0.45
N THR A 151 27.26 10.09 0.20
CA THR A 151 28.56 9.83 -0.45
C THR A 151 28.58 8.51 -1.22
N LYS A 152 28.10 7.42 -0.59
CA LYS A 152 28.12 6.06 -1.17
C LYS A 152 26.89 5.77 -2.03
N GLY A 153 25.82 6.55 -1.87
CA GLY A 153 24.55 6.38 -2.57
C GLY A 153 23.64 5.29 -1.99
N ILE A 154 24.13 4.49 -1.04
CA ILE A 154 23.40 3.37 -0.41
C ILE A 154 23.92 3.12 1.01
N ILE A 155 23.03 2.74 1.93
CA ILE A 155 23.37 2.35 3.30
C ILE A 155 22.50 1.17 3.74
N GLU A 156 23.00 0.39 4.70
CA GLU A 156 22.21 -0.65 5.36
C GLU A 156 21.54 -0.07 6.61
N VAL A 157 20.22 -0.20 6.67
CA VAL A 157 19.39 0.19 7.82
C VAL A 157 18.71 -1.06 8.35
N SER A 158 18.78 -1.29 9.66
CA SER A 158 18.03 -2.37 10.29
C SER A 158 16.76 -1.81 10.91
N GLY A 159 15.62 -2.39 10.56
CA GLY A 159 14.37 -2.10 11.26
C GLY A 159 14.35 -2.75 12.64
N GLU A 160 13.40 -2.33 13.48
CA GLU A 160 13.13 -2.94 14.77
C GLU A 160 11.82 -3.74 14.71
N GLY A 161 11.40 -4.32 15.83
CA GLY A 161 10.04 -4.86 15.98
C GLY A 161 9.60 -5.89 14.94
N ASP A 162 8.43 -5.64 14.34
CA ASP A 162 7.83 -6.50 13.33
C ASP A 162 8.55 -6.37 11.97
N CYS A 163 9.31 -5.29 11.77
CA CYS A 163 10.15 -5.02 10.60
C CYS A 163 11.64 -5.27 10.86
N ASN A 164 12.00 -6.21 11.75
CA ASN A 164 13.39 -6.58 12.07
C ASN A 164 14.11 -7.30 10.91
N HIS A 165 14.44 -6.56 9.85
CA HIS A 165 15.34 -6.98 8.80
C HIS A 165 16.29 -5.83 8.46
N THR A 166 17.45 -6.18 7.90
CA THR A 166 18.36 -5.22 7.31
C THR A 166 17.98 -4.95 5.87
N TYR A 167 17.83 -3.66 5.55
CA TYR A 167 17.41 -3.17 4.25
C TYR A 167 18.48 -2.27 3.66
N GLN A 168 18.72 -2.41 2.36
CA GLN A 168 19.56 -1.48 1.62
C GLN A 168 18.71 -0.29 1.18
N ILE A 169 18.94 0.86 1.79
CA ILE A 169 18.28 2.12 1.47
C ILE A 169 19.21 2.94 0.58
N THR A 170 18.71 3.33 -0.60
CA THR A 170 19.46 4.20 -1.51
C THR A 170 19.16 5.67 -1.28
N HIS A 171 20.13 6.52 -1.58
CA HIS A 171 19.93 7.97 -1.57
C HIS A 171 18.87 8.37 -2.60
N ASN A 172 18.79 7.65 -3.73
CA ASN A 172 17.74 7.84 -4.73
C ASN A 172 16.34 7.60 -4.16
N LEU A 173 16.13 6.53 -3.36
CA LEU A 173 14.84 6.28 -2.71
C LEU A 173 14.41 7.45 -1.82
N ILE A 174 15.34 8.04 -1.05
CA ILE A 174 15.04 9.21 -0.21
C ILE A 174 14.69 10.44 -1.07
N GLN A 175 15.52 10.74 -2.07
CA GLN A 175 15.31 11.88 -2.96
C GLN A 175 14.02 11.76 -3.77
N ASP A 176 13.70 10.55 -4.23
CA ASP A 176 12.47 10.28 -4.95
C ASP A 176 11.25 10.36 -4.02
N GLY A 177 11.32 9.77 -2.82
CA GLY A 177 10.25 9.82 -1.84
C GLY A 177 9.82 11.25 -1.47
N ARG A 178 10.77 12.20 -1.43
CA ARG A 178 10.49 13.63 -1.20
C ARG A 178 9.55 14.26 -2.26
N LYS A 179 9.50 13.71 -3.46
CA LYS A 179 8.57 14.17 -4.52
C LYS A 179 7.12 13.75 -4.26
N HIS A 180 6.91 12.79 -3.37
CA HIS A 180 5.62 12.12 -3.15
C HIS A 180 5.03 12.33 -1.76
N LEU A 181 5.60 13.24 -0.95
CA LEU A 181 5.14 13.51 0.41
C LEU A 181 3.67 13.96 0.44
N LEU A 182 2.91 13.41 1.37
CA LEU A 182 1.47 13.66 1.56
C LEU A 182 1.16 14.36 2.88
N LEU A 183 1.91 14.07 3.95
CA LEU A 183 1.60 14.54 5.30
C LEU A 183 1.94 16.02 5.50
N ASN A 184 2.81 16.58 4.67
CA ASN A 184 3.12 18.02 4.67
C ASN A 184 2.11 18.85 3.85
N LYS A 185 1.18 18.22 3.14
CA LYS A 185 0.15 18.95 2.38
C LYS A 185 -0.95 19.44 3.32
N GLU A 186 -1.59 20.56 2.95
CA GLU A 186 -2.79 21.03 3.66
C GLU A 186 -3.94 20.03 3.49
N THR A 187 -4.15 19.57 2.25
CA THR A 187 -5.16 18.58 1.90
C THR A 187 -4.58 17.48 1.00
N ILE A 188 -4.92 16.24 1.30
CA ILE A 188 -4.66 15.05 0.49
C ILE A 188 -5.86 14.85 -0.45
N PRO A 189 -5.69 14.96 -1.79
CA PRO A 189 -6.79 15.00 -2.75
C PRO A 189 -7.36 13.61 -3.08
N ILE A 190 -7.80 12.89 -2.03
CA ILE A 190 -8.52 11.63 -2.11
C ILE A 190 -9.93 11.88 -1.58
N SER A 191 -10.94 11.69 -2.42
CA SER A 191 -12.35 11.99 -2.11
C SER A 191 -13.24 10.75 -2.00
N CYS A 192 -12.72 9.55 -2.31
CA CYS A 192 -13.47 8.31 -2.15
C CYS A 192 -13.59 7.91 -0.66
N PRO A 193 -14.48 6.97 -0.30
CA PRO A 193 -14.47 6.35 1.02
C PRO A 193 -13.09 5.78 1.41
N VAL A 194 -12.63 6.11 2.62
CA VAL A 194 -11.31 5.69 3.13
C VAL A 194 -11.43 5.04 4.51
N HIS A 195 -10.96 3.81 4.65
CA HIS A 195 -10.82 3.15 5.95
C HIS A 195 -9.33 3.02 6.31
N LEU A 196 -8.93 3.62 7.43
CA LEU A 196 -7.57 3.56 7.97
C LEU A 196 -7.56 2.61 9.16
N ILE A 197 -6.82 1.51 9.09
CA ILE A 197 -6.74 0.49 10.16
C ILE A 197 -5.33 0.51 10.74
N HIS A 198 -5.19 0.71 12.05
CA HIS A 198 -3.89 0.84 12.69
C HIS A 198 -3.85 0.18 14.07
N GLY A 199 -2.75 -0.51 14.38
CA GLY A 199 -2.47 -1.03 15.72
C GLY A 199 -1.91 0.05 16.64
N MET A 200 -2.35 0.13 17.89
CA MET A 200 -1.83 1.10 18.86
C MET A 200 -0.50 0.65 19.50
N GLU A 201 -0.15 -0.63 19.37
CA GLU A 201 1.15 -1.20 19.77
C GLU A 201 2.08 -1.34 18.55
N ASP A 202 1.80 -0.62 17.47
CA ASP A 202 2.68 -0.53 16.32
C ASP A 202 3.93 0.30 16.67
N ILE A 203 5.08 -0.38 16.72
CA ILE A 203 6.38 0.22 17.02
C ILE A 203 7.17 0.58 15.74
N ASP A 204 6.71 0.13 14.56
CA ASP A 204 7.35 0.42 13.28
C ASP A 204 6.79 1.72 12.68
N VAL A 205 5.48 1.93 12.78
CA VAL A 205 4.78 3.13 12.31
C VAL A 205 3.87 3.63 13.44
N PRO A 206 4.08 4.86 13.95
CA PRO A 206 3.19 5.40 14.98
C PRO A 206 1.74 5.51 14.49
N TYR A 207 0.77 5.03 15.27
CA TYR A 207 -0.66 5.09 14.89
C TYR A 207 -1.17 6.52 14.65
N ASN A 208 -0.53 7.53 15.25
CA ASN A 208 -0.79 8.95 14.99
C ASN A 208 -0.64 9.31 13.50
N THR A 209 0.15 8.56 12.74
CA THR A 209 0.25 8.72 11.27
C THR A 209 -1.11 8.53 10.61
N SER A 210 -1.90 7.53 11.02
CA SER A 210 -3.26 7.37 10.50
C SER A 210 -4.21 8.51 10.88
N LEU A 211 -4.05 9.09 12.06
CA LEU A 211 -4.84 10.26 12.47
C LEU A 211 -4.49 11.50 11.61
N ARG A 212 -3.19 11.75 11.39
CA ARG A 212 -2.71 12.82 10.51
C ARG A 212 -3.20 12.65 9.07
N ILE A 213 -3.26 11.41 8.58
CA ILE A 213 -3.84 11.10 7.26
C ILE A 213 -5.33 11.46 7.27
N ALA A 214 -6.09 10.97 8.25
CA ALA A 214 -7.53 11.20 8.36
C ALA A 214 -7.89 12.69 8.34
N GLU A 215 -7.18 13.50 9.12
CA GLU A 215 -7.37 14.95 9.21
C GLU A 215 -7.13 15.70 7.90
N LYS A 216 -6.28 15.15 7.02
CA LYS A 216 -5.86 15.80 5.77
C LYS A 216 -6.62 15.31 4.55
N LEU A 217 -7.34 14.19 4.63
CA LEU A 217 -8.09 13.66 3.48
C LEU A 217 -9.21 14.63 3.06
N ASN A 218 -9.35 14.86 1.76
CA ASN A 218 -10.47 15.64 1.20
C ASN A 218 -11.82 14.92 1.29
N SER A 219 -11.81 13.61 1.56
CA SER A 219 -13.01 12.79 1.68
C SER A 219 -13.79 13.10 2.97
N ASN A 220 -15.12 13.15 2.86
CA ASN A 220 -16.01 13.22 4.02
C ASN A 220 -16.40 11.82 4.57
N GLN A 221 -15.95 10.74 3.91
CA GLN A 221 -16.27 9.35 4.26
C GLN A 221 -15.01 8.63 4.77
N VAL A 222 -14.48 9.11 5.89
CA VAL A 222 -13.24 8.58 6.48
C VAL A 222 -13.55 7.88 7.80
N VAL A 223 -13.09 6.63 7.92
CA VAL A 223 -13.18 5.85 9.15
C VAL A 223 -11.78 5.46 9.59
N THR A 224 -11.43 5.72 10.85
CA THR A 224 -10.18 5.24 11.46
C THR A 224 -10.47 4.19 12.52
N LYS A 225 -9.93 2.99 12.34
CA LYS A 225 -10.04 1.85 13.28
C LYS A 225 -8.70 1.69 14.00
N LEU A 226 -8.65 2.10 15.28
CA LEU A 226 -7.48 1.94 16.15
C LEU A 226 -7.64 0.68 17.00
N ILE A 227 -6.71 -0.27 16.85
CA ILE A 227 -6.75 -1.58 17.51
C ILE A 227 -5.81 -1.54 18.71
N LYS A 228 -6.37 -1.52 19.91
CA LYS A 228 -5.64 -1.23 21.15
C LYS A 228 -4.39 -2.10 21.36
N ASP A 229 -4.51 -3.40 21.05
CA ASP A 229 -3.45 -4.40 21.21
C ASP A 229 -2.87 -4.85 19.85
N GLY A 230 -3.14 -4.09 18.78
CA GLY A 230 -2.69 -4.41 17.45
C GLY A 230 -1.24 -3.98 17.26
N SER A 231 -0.41 -4.86 16.70
CA SER A 231 0.94 -4.54 16.23
C SER A 231 0.94 -4.04 14.77
N HIS A 232 2.12 -3.79 14.19
CA HIS A 232 2.28 -3.39 12.79
C HIS A 232 1.68 -4.39 11.78
N ARG A 233 1.75 -5.68 12.09
CA ARG A 233 1.34 -6.74 11.15
C ARG A 233 -0.16 -6.78 10.92
N LEU A 234 -0.97 -6.53 11.96
CA LEU A 234 -2.43 -6.70 11.95
C LEU A 234 -2.87 -7.97 11.19
N SER A 235 -2.34 -9.12 11.60
CA SER A 235 -2.52 -10.40 10.91
C SER A 235 -3.13 -11.51 11.77
N ARG A 236 -3.59 -11.21 12.98
CA ARG A 236 -4.33 -12.15 13.82
C ARG A 236 -5.72 -12.38 13.23
N PRO A 237 -6.42 -13.49 13.53
CA PRO A 237 -7.74 -13.76 12.96
C PRO A 237 -8.73 -12.58 13.09
N GLN A 238 -8.79 -11.93 14.24
CA GLN A 238 -9.64 -10.75 14.45
C GLN A 238 -9.22 -9.54 13.61
N ASP A 239 -7.92 -9.34 13.38
CA ASP A 239 -7.41 -8.25 12.53
C ASP A 239 -7.81 -8.47 11.07
N LEU A 240 -7.69 -9.71 10.60
CA LEU A 240 -8.08 -10.11 9.25
C LEU A 240 -9.58 -9.92 9.01
N VAL A 241 -10.41 -10.27 10.00
CA VAL A 241 -11.86 -9.99 9.97
C VAL A 241 -12.12 -8.50 9.84
N MET A 242 -11.46 -7.65 10.64
CA MET A 242 -11.63 -6.19 10.57
C MET A 242 -11.28 -5.61 9.20
N ILE A 243 -10.23 -6.13 8.55
CA ILE A 243 -9.86 -5.74 7.18
C ILE A 243 -10.98 -6.07 6.20
N THR A 244 -11.50 -7.31 6.24
CA THR A 244 -12.57 -7.73 5.32
C THR A 244 -13.91 -7.05 5.60
N ASN A 245 -14.21 -6.70 6.86
CA ASN A 245 -15.37 -5.87 7.18
C ASN A 245 -15.28 -4.48 6.53
N SER A 246 -14.08 -3.87 6.49
CA SER A 246 -13.89 -2.61 5.77
C SER A 246 -14.12 -2.75 4.26
N ILE A 247 -13.76 -3.89 3.67
CA ILE A 247 -14.07 -4.16 2.25
C ILE A 247 -15.58 -4.25 2.04
N ALA A 248 -16.29 -4.96 2.92
CA ALA A 248 -17.75 -5.09 2.88
C ALA A 248 -18.43 -3.71 2.99
N GLU A 249 -18.03 -2.91 3.98
CA GLU A 249 -18.56 -1.58 4.24
C GLU A 249 -18.37 -0.64 3.04
N ILE A 250 -17.15 -0.57 2.48
CA ILE A 250 -16.89 0.26 1.29
C ILE A 250 -17.67 -0.28 0.09
N THR A 251 -17.73 -1.59 -0.13
CA THR A 251 -18.47 -2.16 -1.25
C THR A 251 -19.97 -1.83 -1.16
N TYR A 252 -20.54 -1.91 0.05
CA TYR A 252 -21.92 -1.50 0.30
C TYR A 252 -22.14 -0.03 -0.08
N LEU A 253 -21.23 0.88 0.29
CA LEU A 253 -21.31 2.29 -0.10
C LEU A 253 -21.23 2.50 -1.62
N LEU A 254 -20.50 1.64 -2.35
CA LEU A 254 -20.42 1.70 -3.82
C LEU A 254 -21.71 1.25 -4.50
N GLU A 255 -22.35 0.20 -3.96
CA GLU A 255 -23.58 -0.36 -4.51
C GLU A 255 -24.83 0.49 -4.22
N ASN A 256 -24.76 1.35 -3.20
CA ASN A 256 -25.87 2.20 -2.74
C ASN A 256 -25.55 3.70 -2.88
N LYS A 257 -24.82 4.09 -3.94
CA LYS A 257 -24.69 5.50 -4.31
C LYS A 257 -26.00 5.98 -4.93
N ASP A 258 -26.72 6.84 -4.23
CA ASP A 258 -27.85 7.60 -4.78
C ASP A 258 -27.42 8.53 -5.93
#